data_AF-A0A1F5KAZ7-F1
#
_entry.id   AF-A0A1F5KAZ7-F1
#
_cell.length_a   1.000
_cell.length_b   1.000
_cell.length_c   1.000
_cell.angle_alpha   90.00
_cell.angle_beta   90.00
_cell.angle_gamma   90.00
#
_symmetry.space_group_name_H-M   'P 1'
#
loop_
_entity.id
_entity.type
_entity.pdbx_description
1 polymer ?
#
loop_
_entity_poly.entity_id
_entity_poly.type
_entity_poly.pdbx_seq_one_letter_code
_entity_poly.pdbx_strand_id
1 'polypeptide(L)'
;MPAKNLSRIDEEGIYSHIYNKGIEKRTIFNDKQDYETFQDYLRDYLTAPKDPDRIKENFKVHGQIFRGTPHQPKNYFNSVELIAYSLLPDHFHLLLHQKTRGSLERFIRSLCTRYSMYFNKKYQHTGSLFDGPYKSVHIKNEPHLLHLTRYLHHTGSYSSYPEYLGKRITSWVNTKIVLSFFGKGANSYKDFVEQNELSQKEKELIESFTLEDGIQHLEKRDLVNNDPLEIPAEPAEQIHQNPNLNPLQRNLEFLATTVVFLLLVTLGIRNIISSTATDSDPSPLSSVLSKVESKIYHPLPTPAVLAITTATEEAKPKIILTIKIDGAAGVNIRQKPATDSAKIGQAHDGDTFEFVSMEPDWYEVRMATRSGFISATYIREGGINK
;
A
#
# COMPACT_ATOMS: atom_id res chain seq x y z
N MET A 1 27.13 -19.10 -5.10
CA MET A 1 25.83 -19.74 -4.81
C MET A 1 24.73 -18.72 -5.06
N PRO A 2 23.56 -19.09 -5.61
CA PRO A 2 22.44 -18.16 -5.70
C PRO A 2 22.04 -17.71 -4.30
N ALA A 3 21.73 -16.42 -4.12
CA ALA A 3 21.34 -15.90 -2.81
C ALA A 3 20.07 -16.61 -2.30
N LYS A 4 20.00 -16.82 -0.97
CA LYS A 4 18.85 -17.44 -0.29
C LYS A 4 17.57 -16.64 -0.60
N ASN A 5 16.44 -17.34 -0.74
CA ASN A 5 15.10 -16.73 -0.91
C ASN A 5 14.90 -15.87 -2.18
N LEU A 6 15.64 -16.17 -3.25
CA LEU A 6 15.41 -15.57 -4.58
C LEU A 6 14.32 -16.29 -5.39
N SER A 7 13.92 -17.50 -5.00
CA SER A 7 12.85 -18.25 -5.67
C SER A 7 11.49 -17.62 -5.37
N ARG A 8 10.77 -17.23 -6.42
CA ARG A 8 9.47 -16.55 -6.32
C ARG A 8 8.38 -17.50 -6.78
N ILE A 9 7.44 -17.78 -5.89
CA ILE A 9 6.19 -18.43 -6.27
C ILE A 9 5.27 -17.34 -6.80
N ASP A 10 4.73 -17.53 -8.00
CA ASP A 10 3.79 -16.60 -8.63
C ASP A 10 2.45 -17.29 -8.88
N GLU A 11 1.73 -17.50 -7.78
CA GLU A 11 0.41 -18.14 -7.76
C GLU A 11 -0.59 -17.21 -7.07
N GLU A 12 -1.87 -17.32 -7.42
CA GLU A 12 -2.94 -16.55 -6.79
C GLU A 12 -3.31 -17.17 -5.43
N GLY A 13 -3.65 -16.33 -4.45
CA GLY A 13 -4.03 -16.76 -3.10
C GLY A 13 -2.86 -17.04 -2.15
N ILE A 14 -1.61 -16.91 -2.61
CA ILE A 14 -0.45 -17.18 -1.77
C ILE A 14 -0.16 -16.04 -0.79
N TYR A 15 0.33 -16.42 0.38
CA TYR A 15 0.93 -15.50 1.35
C TYR A 15 2.44 -15.61 1.25
N SER A 16 3.10 -14.46 1.27
CA SER A 16 4.56 -14.36 1.14
C SER A 16 5.11 -13.31 2.10
N HIS A 17 6.17 -13.68 2.80
CA HIS A 17 7.04 -12.76 3.50
C HIS A 17 8.05 -12.17 2.52
N ILE A 18 7.95 -10.87 2.30
CA ILE A 18 8.85 -10.09 1.48
C ILE A 18 9.74 -9.22 2.34
N TYR A 19 11.03 -9.21 2.03
CA TYR A 19 11.96 -8.29 2.69
C TYR A 19 13.04 -7.79 1.73
N ASN A 20 13.58 -6.62 2.03
CA ASN A 20 14.82 -6.14 1.44
C ASN A 20 15.60 -5.30 2.44
N LYS A 21 16.91 -5.23 2.25
CA LYS A 21 17.84 -4.52 3.13
C LYS A 21 18.67 -3.50 2.35
N GLY A 22 19.15 -2.49 3.05
CA GLY A 22 20.11 -1.54 2.51
C GLY A 22 21.40 -2.23 2.09
N ILE A 23 22.00 -1.75 1.00
CA ILE A 23 23.34 -2.18 0.60
C ILE A 23 24.33 -1.90 1.73
N GLU A 24 25.29 -2.80 1.97
CA GLU A 24 26.32 -2.63 3.04
C GLU A 24 25.72 -2.37 4.43
N LYS A 25 24.55 -2.95 4.75
CA LYS A 25 23.81 -2.71 6.01
C LYS A 25 23.44 -1.24 6.25
N ARG A 26 23.34 -0.46 5.16
CA ARG A 26 22.97 0.96 5.21
C ARG A 26 21.59 1.15 5.84
N THR A 27 21.51 2.14 6.72
CA THR A 27 20.24 2.72 7.18
C THR A 27 19.46 3.27 5.99
N ILE A 28 18.31 2.66 5.71
CA ILE A 28 17.37 3.07 4.68
C ILE A 28 16.26 3.98 5.23
N PHE A 29 16.09 4.07 6.55
CA PHE A 29 15.22 5.04 7.22
C PHE A 29 16.04 5.82 8.27
N ASN A 30 16.52 7.02 7.91
CA ASN A 30 17.38 7.83 8.79
C ASN A 30 16.57 8.70 9.77
N ASP A 31 15.33 9.05 9.41
CA ASP A 31 14.46 9.90 10.21
C ASP A 31 12.98 9.48 10.11
N LYS A 32 12.13 10.14 10.91
CA LYS A 32 10.68 9.88 10.92
C LYS A 32 10.03 10.08 9.55
N GLN A 33 10.50 11.07 8.78
CA GLN A 33 9.96 11.39 7.46
C GLN A 33 10.18 10.23 6.48
N ASP A 34 11.30 9.51 6.59
CA ASP A 34 11.57 8.33 5.76
C ASP A 34 10.54 7.22 6.02
N TYR A 35 10.27 6.92 7.30
CA TYR A 35 9.25 5.93 7.70
C TYR A 35 7.86 6.33 7.23
N GLU A 36 7.49 7.61 7.39
CA GLU A 36 6.20 8.14 6.94
C GLU A 36 6.08 8.09 5.42
N THR A 37 7.14 8.44 4.68
CA THR A 37 7.16 8.40 3.21
C THR A 37 6.99 6.97 2.69
N PHE A 38 7.62 5.99 3.32
CA PHE A 38 7.47 4.59 2.95
C PHE A 38 6.03 4.09 3.19
N GLN A 39 5.44 4.42 4.34
CA GLN A 39 4.04 4.10 4.66
C GLN A 39 3.07 4.81 3.72
N ASP A 40 3.36 6.06 3.34
CA ASP A 40 2.57 6.81 2.36
C ASP A 40 2.58 6.11 1.00
N TYR A 41 3.72 5.54 0.58
CA TYR A 41 3.78 4.77 -0.66
C TYR A 41 2.99 3.46 -0.55
N LEU A 42 3.05 2.76 0.58
CA LEU A 42 2.18 1.61 0.82
C LEU A 42 0.70 2.00 0.70
N ARG A 43 0.30 3.09 1.36
CA ARG A 43 -1.06 3.65 1.29
C ARG A 43 -1.48 3.95 -0.15
N ASP A 44 -0.66 4.66 -0.90
CA ASP A 44 -0.96 5.06 -2.28
C ASP A 44 -1.19 3.83 -3.19
N TYR A 45 -0.39 2.78 -2.99
CA TYR A 45 -0.48 1.56 -3.78
C TYR A 45 -1.63 0.65 -3.37
N LEU A 46 -2.03 0.66 -2.10
CA LEU A 46 -2.93 -0.34 -1.51
C LEU A 46 -4.29 0.20 -1.10
N THR A 47 -4.56 1.50 -1.29
CA THR A 47 -5.88 2.10 -1.08
C THR A 47 -6.64 2.14 -2.40
N ALA A 48 -7.98 2.07 -2.34
CA ALA A 48 -8.83 2.20 -3.51
C ALA A 48 -8.46 3.46 -4.32
N PRO A 49 -8.28 3.34 -5.65
CA PRO A 49 -7.96 4.49 -6.48
C PRO A 49 -9.11 5.50 -6.44
N LYS A 50 -8.76 6.79 -6.57
CA LYS A 50 -9.76 7.85 -6.65
C LYS A 50 -10.52 7.75 -7.98
N ASP A 51 -11.81 8.04 -7.94
CA ASP A 51 -12.65 8.17 -9.12
C ASP A 51 -12.01 9.15 -10.14
N PRO A 52 -11.66 8.68 -11.36
CA PRO A 52 -10.99 9.48 -12.38
C PRO A 52 -11.73 10.77 -12.75
N ASP A 53 -13.07 10.78 -12.66
CA ASP A 53 -13.87 11.95 -12.99
C ASP A 53 -13.80 13.04 -11.90
N ARG A 54 -13.55 12.63 -10.65
CA ARG A 54 -13.40 13.55 -9.51
C ARG A 54 -12.03 14.19 -9.40
N ILE A 55 -11.04 13.69 -10.15
CA ILE A 55 -9.65 14.15 -10.11
C ILE A 55 -9.23 14.89 -11.40
N LYS A 56 -10.18 15.21 -12.27
CA LYS A 56 -9.92 16.03 -13.45
C LYS A 56 -9.51 17.44 -13.02
N GLU A 57 -8.28 17.81 -13.38
CA GLU A 57 -7.74 19.14 -13.11
C GLU A 57 -7.60 19.92 -14.42
N ASN A 58 -7.64 21.24 -14.29
CA ASN A 58 -7.33 22.15 -15.40
C ASN A 58 -5.83 22.41 -15.39
N PHE A 59 -5.15 22.08 -16.48
CA PHE A 59 -3.73 22.36 -16.66
C PHE A 59 -3.48 23.18 -17.92
N LYS A 60 -2.50 24.08 -17.85
CA LYS A 60 -2.20 25.03 -18.92
C LYS A 60 -1.02 24.51 -19.74
N VAL A 61 -1.25 24.31 -21.04
CA VAL A 61 -0.21 23.89 -22.00
C VAL A 61 -0.22 24.89 -23.15
N HIS A 62 0.90 25.58 -23.39
CA HIS A 62 1.03 26.61 -24.43
C HIS A 62 -0.07 27.68 -24.43
N GLY A 63 -0.52 28.12 -23.25
CA GLY A 63 -1.56 29.14 -23.15
C GLY A 63 -2.99 28.62 -23.18
N GLN A 64 -3.21 27.38 -23.63
CA GLN A 64 -4.52 26.73 -23.68
C GLN A 64 -4.78 25.95 -22.38
N ILE A 65 -6.03 25.97 -21.92
CA ILE A 65 -6.46 25.22 -20.74
C ILE A 65 -6.99 23.87 -21.21
N PHE A 66 -6.38 22.80 -20.72
CA PHE A 66 -6.83 21.43 -20.90
C PHE A 66 -7.42 20.92 -19.59
N ARG A 67 -8.50 20.17 -19.68
CA ARG A 67 -9.06 19.44 -18.53
C ARG A 67 -8.76 17.97 -18.71
N GLY A 68 -8.06 17.37 -17.76
CA GLY A 68 -7.71 15.96 -17.82
C GLY A 68 -7.28 15.40 -16.48
N THR A 69 -7.11 14.09 -16.44
CA THR A 69 -6.68 13.39 -15.24
C THR A 69 -5.15 13.43 -15.17
N PRO A 70 -4.55 13.96 -14.09
CA PRO A 70 -3.11 13.90 -13.89
C PRO A 70 -2.60 12.46 -13.94
N HIS A 71 -1.32 12.24 -14.22
CA HIS A 71 -0.72 10.90 -14.16
C HIS A 71 -0.97 10.29 -12.78
N GLN A 72 -1.70 9.18 -12.75
CA GLN A 72 -1.97 8.46 -11.51
C GLN A 72 -0.81 7.51 -11.20
N PRO A 73 -0.36 7.42 -9.94
CA PRO A 73 0.56 6.37 -9.55
C PRO A 73 -0.09 5.02 -9.85
N LYS A 74 0.75 4.00 -10.10
CA LYS A 74 0.26 2.62 -10.17
C LYS A 74 -0.52 2.31 -8.90
N ASN A 75 -1.52 1.45 -9.00
CA ASN A 75 -2.34 1.03 -7.88
C ASN A 75 -2.52 -0.49 -7.93
N TYR A 76 -2.50 -1.11 -6.76
CA TYR A 76 -2.54 -2.55 -6.55
C TYR A 76 -3.66 -2.95 -5.58
N PHE A 77 -4.60 -2.03 -5.32
CA PHE A 77 -5.80 -2.32 -4.53
C PHE A 77 -6.52 -3.55 -5.09
N ASN A 78 -6.97 -4.44 -4.20
CA ASN A 78 -7.56 -5.75 -4.50
C ASN A 78 -6.68 -6.75 -5.29
N SER A 79 -5.49 -6.37 -5.75
CA SER A 79 -4.52 -7.30 -6.34
C SER A 79 -3.48 -7.78 -5.33
N VAL A 80 -3.10 -6.93 -4.39
CA VAL A 80 -2.20 -7.23 -3.28
C VAL A 80 -2.82 -6.71 -2.00
N GLU A 81 -2.81 -7.53 -0.94
CA GLU A 81 -3.20 -7.09 0.40
C GLU A 81 -1.98 -7.14 1.32
N LEU A 82 -1.83 -6.11 2.16
CA LEU A 82 -0.82 -6.08 3.20
C LEU A 82 -1.41 -6.59 4.51
N ILE A 83 -0.87 -7.67 5.03
CA ILE A 83 -1.36 -8.31 6.25
C ILE A 83 -0.63 -7.78 7.48
N ALA A 84 0.70 -7.64 7.39
CA ALA A 84 1.54 -7.09 8.44
C ALA A 84 2.80 -6.45 7.86
N TYR A 85 3.40 -5.50 8.57
CA TYR A 85 4.70 -4.94 8.21
C TYR A 85 5.54 -4.62 9.45
N SER A 86 6.85 -4.54 9.24
CA SER A 86 7.85 -4.06 10.19
C SER A 86 8.96 -3.32 9.44
N LEU A 87 9.22 -2.07 9.84
CA LEU A 87 10.25 -1.21 9.27
C LEU A 87 11.36 -1.02 10.30
N LEU A 88 12.56 -1.51 9.99
CA LEU A 88 13.77 -1.38 10.79
C LEU A 88 14.74 -0.43 10.09
N PRO A 89 15.65 0.25 10.80
CA PRO A 89 16.49 1.29 10.22
C PRO A 89 17.16 0.92 8.89
N ASP A 90 17.69 -0.30 8.75
CA ASP A 90 18.43 -0.80 7.60
C ASP A 90 17.65 -1.76 6.69
N HIS A 91 16.42 -2.14 7.03
CA HIS A 91 15.63 -3.08 6.23
C HIS A 91 14.12 -3.04 6.52
N PHE A 92 13.32 -3.61 5.63
CA PHE A 92 11.88 -3.74 5.83
C PHE A 92 11.41 -5.18 5.67
N HIS A 93 10.30 -5.49 6.32
CA HIS A 93 9.56 -6.74 6.19
C HIS A 93 8.09 -6.45 5.90
N LEU A 94 7.53 -7.14 4.91
CA LEU A 94 6.12 -7.09 4.53
C LEU A 94 5.58 -8.52 4.46
N LEU A 95 4.44 -8.77 5.07
CA LEU A 95 3.65 -9.97 4.87
C LEU A 95 2.50 -9.64 3.92
N LEU A 96 2.53 -10.22 2.72
CA LEU A 96 1.63 -9.88 1.62
C LEU A 96 0.82 -11.09 1.19
N HIS A 97 -0.41 -10.83 0.78
CA HIS A 97 -1.29 -11.78 0.13
C HIS A 97 -1.45 -11.39 -1.34
N GLN A 98 -1.08 -12.29 -2.26
CA GLN A 98 -1.23 -12.08 -3.69
C GLN A 98 -2.63 -12.50 -4.14
N LYS A 99 -3.54 -11.53 -4.32
CA LYS A 99 -4.91 -11.75 -4.82
C LYS A 99 -4.97 -11.88 -6.35
N THR A 100 -3.94 -11.44 -7.06
CA THR A 100 -3.88 -11.54 -8.53
C THR A 100 -2.49 -11.95 -8.96
N ARG A 101 -2.39 -12.96 -9.83
CA ARG A 101 -1.09 -13.43 -10.35
C ARG A 101 -0.21 -12.31 -10.93
N GLY A 102 1.07 -12.34 -10.60
CA GLY A 102 2.10 -11.39 -11.00
C GLY A 102 2.00 -10.01 -10.35
N SER A 103 1.00 -9.75 -9.50
CA SER A 103 0.80 -8.42 -8.90
C SER A 103 1.83 -8.11 -7.82
N LEU A 104 2.27 -9.12 -7.05
CA LEU A 104 3.20 -8.94 -5.94
C LEU A 104 4.57 -8.45 -6.43
N GLU A 105 5.12 -9.06 -7.48
CA GLU A 105 6.39 -8.61 -8.07
C GLU A 105 6.27 -7.17 -8.58
N ARG A 106 5.19 -6.86 -9.32
CA ARG A 106 4.96 -5.52 -9.87
C ARG A 106 4.84 -4.48 -8.75
N PHE A 107 4.14 -4.82 -7.67
CA PHE A 107 3.97 -3.98 -6.48
C PHE A 107 5.32 -3.69 -5.81
N ILE A 108 6.08 -4.72 -5.45
CA ILE A 108 7.35 -4.55 -4.74
C ILE A 108 8.38 -3.82 -5.58
N ARG A 109 8.45 -4.10 -6.89
CA ARG A 109 9.30 -3.34 -7.80
C ARG A 109 8.92 -1.86 -7.80
N SER A 110 7.62 -1.53 -7.84
CA SER A 110 7.17 -0.14 -7.85
C SER A 110 7.48 0.57 -6.52
N LEU A 111 7.24 -0.10 -5.39
CA LEU A 111 7.54 0.39 -4.05
C LEU A 111 9.04 0.67 -3.87
N CYS A 112 9.90 -0.32 -4.14
CA CYS A 112 11.34 -0.19 -3.99
C CYS A 112 11.93 0.89 -4.91
N THR A 113 11.48 0.96 -6.18
CA THR A 113 11.93 2.00 -7.11
C THR A 113 11.55 3.39 -6.62
N ARG A 114 10.27 3.60 -6.26
CA ARG A 114 9.79 4.91 -5.80
C ARG A 114 10.51 5.36 -4.53
N TYR A 115 10.73 4.44 -3.60
CA TYR A 115 11.46 4.74 -2.36
C TYR A 115 12.95 5.02 -2.60
N SER A 116 13.62 4.25 -3.46
CA SER A 116 15.03 4.51 -3.82
C SER A 116 15.20 5.88 -4.47
N MET A 117 14.27 6.28 -5.36
CA MET A 117 14.28 7.61 -5.97
C MET A 117 14.12 8.73 -4.94
N TYR A 118 13.18 8.57 -4.00
CA TYR A 118 13.00 9.50 -2.88
C TYR A 118 14.28 9.62 -2.04
N PHE A 119 14.82 8.50 -1.59
CA PHE A 119 16.02 8.45 -0.75
C PHE A 119 17.21 9.10 -1.45
N ASN A 120 17.47 8.71 -2.71
CA ASN A 120 18.56 9.26 -3.52
C ASN A 120 18.44 10.77 -3.69
N LYS A 121 17.22 11.27 -3.92
CA LYS A 121 16.97 12.70 -4.04
C LYS A 121 17.16 13.44 -2.72
N LYS A 122 16.64 12.91 -1.61
CA LYS A 122 16.68 13.55 -0.29
C LYS A 122 18.11 13.61 0.26
N TYR A 123 18.85 12.51 0.15
CA TYR A 123 20.19 12.36 0.72
C TYR A 123 21.32 12.58 -0.28
N GLN A 124 21.01 13.04 -1.50
CA GLN A 124 21.97 13.22 -2.59
C GLN A 124 22.80 11.94 -2.87
N HIS A 125 22.22 10.78 -2.59
CA HIS A 125 22.85 9.48 -2.78
C HIS A 125 22.77 9.05 -4.26
N THR A 126 23.82 8.39 -4.75
CA THR A 126 23.90 7.83 -6.09
C THR A 126 24.05 6.31 -6.04
N GLY A 127 23.41 5.60 -6.96
CA GLY A 127 23.46 4.13 -7.02
C GLY A 127 22.27 3.44 -6.34
N SER A 128 22.44 2.13 -6.09
CA SER A 128 21.40 1.26 -5.53
C SER A 128 21.25 1.50 -4.03
N LEU A 129 20.02 1.69 -3.56
CA LEU A 129 19.72 1.76 -2.12
C LEU A 129 19.71 0.35 -1.51
N PHE A 130 19.09 -0.60 -2.21
CA PHE A 130 18.88 -1.95 -1.71
C PHE A 130 19.96 -2.93 -2.17
N ASP A 131 20.20 -3.94 -1.35
CA ASP A 131 21.13 -5.05 -1.62
C ASP A 131 20.51 -6.06 -2.61
N GLY A 132 20.39 -5.63 -3.87
CA GLY A 132 19.85 -6.43 -4.97
C GLY A 132 18.32 -6.63 -4.90
N PRO A 133 17.81 -7.68 -5.58
CA PRO A 133 16.38 -7.99 -5.60
C PRO A 133 15.82 -8.25 -4.20
N TYR A 134 14.52 -8.00 -4.04
CA TYR A 134 13.82 -8.40 -2.82
C TYR A 134 13.84 -9.93 -2.65
N LYS A 135 13.72 -10.36 -1.40
CA LYS A 135 13.71 -11.76 -1.00
C LYS A 135 12.29 -12.14 -0.66
N SER A 136 11.91 -13.38 -0.97
CA SER A 136 10.55 -13.88 -0.81
C SER A 136 10.55 -15.24 -0.14
N VAL A 137 9.77 -15.38 0.92
CA VAL A 137 9.54 -16.67 1.59
C VAL A 137 8.05 -16.97 1.57
N HIS A 138 7.68 -18.10 0.96
CA HIS A 138 6.29 -18.52 0.89
C HIS A 138 5.79 -19.05 2.24
N ILE A 139 4.59 -18.62 2.64
CA ILE A 139 3.92 -19.03 3.87
C ILE A 139 3.06 -20.26 3.57
N LYS A 140 3.48 -21.41 4.11
CA LYS A 140 2.91 -22.72 3.77
C LYS A 140 1.69 -23.12 4.59
N ASN A 141 1.56 -22.58 5.79
CA ASN A 141 0.54 -22.99 6.75
C ASN A 141 0.25 -21.88 7.78
N GLU A 142 -0.80 -22.09 8.57
CA GLU A 142 -1.23 -21.17 9.62
C GLU A 142 -0.15 -20.89 10.68
N PRO A 143 0.56 -21.88 11.26
CA PRO A 143 1.64 -21.60 12.21
C PRO A 143 2.72 -20.69 11.61
N HIS A 144 3.12 -20.89 10.35
CA HIS A 144 4.04 -19.98 9.66
C HIS A 144 3.51 -18.54 9.65
N LEU A 145 2.22 -18.35 9.32
CA LEU A 145 1.60 -17.03 9.28
C LEU A 145 1.63 -16.35 10.67
N LEU A 146 1.19 -17.07 11.69
CA LEU A 146 1.06 -16.55 13.06
C LEU A 146 2.42 -16.18 13.65
N HIS A 147 3.38 -17.10 13.65
CA HIS A 147 4.70 -16.84 14.24
C HIS A 147 5.50 -15.77 13.49
N LEU A 148 5.33 -15.68 12.16
CA LEU A 148 5.90 -14.56 11.41
C LEU A 148 5.31 -13.22 11.86
N THR A 149 3.98 -13.11 12.01
CA THR A 149 3.38 -11.84 12.45
C THR A 149 3.87 -11.44 13.85
N ARG A 150 4.01 -12.40 14.77
CA ARG A 150 4.63 -12.18 16.09
C ARG A 150 6.05 -11.66 15.95
N TYR A 151 6.89 -12.30 15.12
CA TYR A 151 8.24 -11.83 14.86
C TYR A 151 8.27 -10.38 14.34
N LEU A 152 7.42 -10.05 13.37
CA LEU A 152 7.35 -8.70 12.79
C LEU A 152 6.97 -7.63 13.83
N HIS A 153 6.01 -7.94 14.70
CA HIS A 153 5.50 -7.00 15.69
C HIS A 153 6.37 -6.88 16.94
N HIS A 154 7.12 -7.92 17.28
CA HIS A 154 8.08 -7.88 18.37
C HIS A 154 9.36 -7.09 18.00
N THR A 155 9.78 -7.15 16.73
CA THR A 155 11.07 -6.58 16.31
C THR A 155 11.01 -5.09 15.93
N GLY A 156 9.91 -4.64 15.32
CA GLY A 156 9.84 -3.32 14.68
C GLY A 156 9.22 -2.22 15.52
N SER A 157 9.96 -1.12 15.71
CA SER A 157 9.44 0.13 16.29
C SER A 157 8.37 0.77 15.40
N TYR A 158 8.53 0.65 14.08
CA TYR A 158 7.56 1.08 13.07
C TYR A 158 6.92 -0.15 12.43
N SER A 159 5.87 -0.67 13.06
CA SER A 159 5.18 -1.88 12.62
C SER A 159 3.68 -1.70 12.50
N SER A 160 3.01 -2.72 11.96
CA SER A 160 1.55 -2.79 11.94
C SER A 160 0.92 -3.29 13.25
N TYR A 161 1.70 -3.42 14.33
CA TYR A 161 1.16 -3.92 15.61
C TYR A 161 0.04 -3.05 16.18
N PRO A 162 0.08 -1.70 16.11
CA PRO A 162 -1.02 -0.86 16.57
C PRO A 162 -2.36 -1.13 15.89
N GLU A 163 -2.39 -1.53 14.61
CA GLU A 163 -3.62 -1.93 13.92
C GLU A 163 -4.23 -3.20 14.52
N TYR A 164 -3.39 -4.15 14.93
CA TYR A 164 -3.83 -5.40 15.53
C TYR A 164 -4.39 -5.20 16.94
N LEU A 165 -3.90 -4.18 17.65
CA LEU A 165 -4.40 -3.76 18.95
C LEU A 165 -5.61 -2.80 18.87
N GLY A 166 -6.06 -2.45 17.66
CA GLY A 166 -7.14 -1.46 17.46
C GLY A 166 -6.76 -0.02 17.85
N LYS A 167 -5.47 0.26 18.07
CA LYS A 167 -4.96 1.61 18.41
C LYS A 167 -4.85 2.52 17.20
N ARG A 168 -4.80 1.94 15.99
CA ARG A 168 -4.71 2.65 14.71
C ARG A 168 -5.65 2.00 13.69
N ILE A 169 -6.39 2.81 12.94
CA ILE A 169 -7.25 2.32 11.86
C ILE A 169 -6.59 2.67 10.52
N THR A 170 -6.18 1.63 9.80
CA THR A 170 -5.45 1.75 8.53
C THR A 170 -6.17 0.90 7.49
N SER A 171 -6.88 1.53 6.55
CA SER A 171 -7.73 0.81 5.57
C SER A 171 -6.97 -0.11 4.62
N TRP A 172 -5.66 0.13 4.46
CA TRP A 172 -4.77 -0.64 3.58
C TRP A 172 -3.98 -1.73 4.31
N VAL A 173 -4.27 -1.98 5.59
CA VAL A 173 -3.71 -3.11 6.37
C VAL A 173 -4.84 -4.06 6.73
N ASN A 174 -4.76 -5.31 6.27
CA ASN A 174 -5.75 -6.35 6.54
C ASN A 174 -5.33 -7.21 7.73
N THR A 175 -5.80 -6.84 8.93
CA THR A 175 -5.53 -7.59 10.17
C THR A 175 -6.43 -8.81 10.36
N LYS A 176 -7.55 -8.89 9.62
CA LYS A 176 -8.65 -9.83 9.89
C LYS A 176 -8.21 -11.28 9.80
N ILE A 177 -7.40 -11.61 8.79
CA ILE A 177 -6.95 -12.99 8.55
C ILE A 177 -6.15 -13.54 9.73
N VAL A 178 -5.33 -12.72 10.38
CA VAL A 178 -4.56 -13.17 11.55
C VAL A 178 -5.44 -13.15 12.79
N LEU A 179 -6.20 -12.07 13.01
CA LEU A 179 -7.06 -11.93 14.18
C LEU A 179 -8.17 -12.99 14.24
N SER A 180 -8.60 -13.56 13.10
CA SER A 180 -9.58 -14.64 13.08
C SER A 180 -9.10 -15.93 13.77
N PHE A 181 -7.78 -16.12 13.92
CA PHE A 181 -7.22 -17.25 14.68
C PHE A 181 -7.24 -17.02 16.20
N PHE A 182 -7.55 -15.80 16.65
CA PHE A 182 -7.58 -15.44 18.06
C PHE A 182 -9.03 -15.20 18.50
N GLY A 183 -9.62 -16.16 19.22
CA GLY A 183 -11.04 -16.12 19.60
C GLY A 183 -11.47 -14.89 20.42
N LYS A 184 -10.54 -14.23 21.14
CA LYS A 184 -10.79 -12.95 21.84
C LYS A 184 -10.20 -11.74 21.09
N GLY A 185 -9.89 -11.90 19.81
CA GLY A 185 -9.34 -10.86 18.93
C GLY A 185 -8.02 -10.28 19.44
N ALA A 186 -7.96 -8.94 19.45
CA ALA A 186 -6.77 -8.15 19.74
C ALA A 186 -6.07 -8.52 21.06
N ASN A 187 -6.82 -8.83 22.12
CA ASN A 187 -6.23 -9.15 23.43
C ASN A 187 -5.47 -10.47 23.41
N SER A 188 -6.06 -11.54 22.86
CA SER A 188 -5.36 -12.82 22.73
C SER A 188 -4.18 -12.74 21.75
N TYR A 189 -4.28 -11.89 20.72
CA TYR A 189 -3.15 -11.61 19.86
C TYR A 189 -2.02 -10.89 20.61
N LYS A 190 -2.36 -9.88 21.43
CA LYS A 190 -1.42 -9.16 22.29
C LYS A 190 -0.67 -10.15 23.18
N ASP A 191 -1.39 -11.00 23.89
CA ASP A 191 -0.82 -12.01 24.78
C ASP A 191 0.10 -12.97 24.01
N PHE A 192 -0.25 -13.36 22.79
CA PHE A 192 0.58 -14.20 21.94
C PHE A 192 1.88 -13.49 21.51
N VAL A 193 1.82 -12.21 21.16
CA VAL A 193 3.00 -11.44 20.73
C VAL A 193 3.94 -11.12 21.90
N GLU A 194 3.38 -10.76 23.05
CA GLU A 194 4.10 -10.31 24.25
C GLU A 194 4.56 -11.46 25.17
N GLN A 195 4.27 -12.71 24.82
CA GLN A 195 4.85 -13.84 25.52
C GLN A 195 6.39 -13.82 25.42
N ASN A 196 7.07 -13.84 26.56
CA ASN A 196 8.52 -13.66 26.65
C ASN A 196 9.33 -14.83 26.07
N GLU A 197 8.82 -16.06 26.12
CA GLU A 197 9.59 -17.22 25.66
C GLU A 197 9.08 -17.76 24.32
N LEU A 198 9.99 -17.82 23.35
CA LEU A 198 9.82 -18.60 22.12
C LEU A 198 10.32 -20.02 22.39
N SER A 199 9.51 -21.02 22.11
CA SER A 199 9.97 -22.40 22.07
C SER A 199 11.05 -22.60 21.01
N GLN A 200 11.90 -23.62 21.17
CA GLN A 200 12.95 -23.94 20.20
C GLN A 200 12.41 -24.12 18.77
N LYS A 201 11.23 -24.75 18.64
CA LYS A 201 10.55 -24.89 17.36
C LYS A 201 10.13 -23.56 16.75
N GLU A 202 9.67 -22.61 17.57
CA GLU A 202 9.31 -21.27 17.10
C GLU A 202 10.55 -20.47 16.67
N LYS A 203 11.68 -20.62 17.37
CA LYS A 203 12.96 -20.02 16.98
C LYS A 203 13.44 -20.56 15.63
N GLU A 204 13.48 -21.87 15.46
CA GLU A 204 13.83 -22.53 14.19
C GLU A 204 12.90 -22.11 13.04
N LEU A 205 11.61 -21.97 13.34
CA LEU A 205 10.62 -21.49 12.40
C LEU A 205 10.94 -20.06 11.96
N ILE A 206 11.18 -19.15 12.91
CA ILE A 206 11.56 -17.75 12.66
C ILE A 206 12.86 -17.65 11.85
N GLU A 207 13.90 -18.42 12.22
CA GLU A 207 15.18 -18.46 11.48
C GLU A 207 15.02 -18.84 10.02
N SER A 208 14.02 -19.69 9.71
CA SER A 208 13.72 -20.06 8.34
C SER A 208 13.18 -18.89 7.50
N PHE A 209 12.67 -17.84 8.14
CA PHE A 209 12.07 -16.66 7.52
C PHE A 209 12.98 -15.42 7.54
N THR A 210 13.91 -15.33 8.49
CA THR A 210 14.68 -14.11 8.72
C THR A 210 15.92 -14.00 7.83
N LEU A 211 16.43 -12.77 7.75
CA LEU A 211 17.79 -12.51 7.31
C LEU A 211 18.78 -13.35 8.13
N GLU A 212 19.90 -13.75 7.52
CA GLU A 212 20.94 -14.60 8.15
C GLU A 212 21.48 -14.07 9.50
N ASP A 213 21.23 -12.79 9.84
CA ASP A 213 21.72 -12.12 11.05
C ASP A 213 20.63 -11.83 12.12
N GLY A 214 19.35 -12.17 11.91
CA GLY A 214 18.20 -11.59 12.64
C GLY A 214 17.94 -12.05 14.09
N ILE A 215 18.46 -13.22 14.52
CA ILE A 215 18.15 -13.78 15.86
C ILE A 215 18.78 -12.97 17.00
N GLN A 216 19.90 -12.28 16.75
CA GLN A 216 20.64 -11.56 17.79
C GLN A 216 19.83 -10.44 18.46
N HIS A 217 18.78 -9.93 17.80
CA HIS A 217 17.94 -8.85 18.33
C HIS A 217 16.84 -9.33 19.28
N LEU A 218 16.45 -10.62 19.23
CA LEU A 218 15.44 -11.18 20.14
C LEU A 218 16.05 -11.39 21.54
N GLU A 219 17.26 -11.94 21.62
CA GLU A 219 17.93 -12.20 22.90
C GLU A 219 18.35 -10.93 23.65
N LYS A 220 18.58 -9.81 22.94
CA LYS A 220 18.98 -8.54 23.57
C LYS A 220 17.81 -7.75 24.18
N ARG A 221 16.57 -8.00 23.76
CA ARG A 221 15.39 -7.28 24.30
C ARG A 221 14.89 -7.85 25.62
N ASP A 222 15.15 -9.12 25.90
CA ASP A 222 14.84 -9.74 27.20
C ASP A 222 15.62 -9.12 28.37
N LEU A 223 16.63 -8.28 28.09
CA LEU A 223 17.41 -7.56 29.09
C LEU A 223 17.05 -6.08 29.25
N VAL A 224 16.14 -5.54 28.43
CA VAL A 224 15.83 -4.10 28.42
C VAL A 224 14.32 -3.88 28.32
N ASN A 225 13.63 -3.99 29.45
CA ASN A 225 12.31 -3.38 29.62
C ASN A 225 12.34 -2.35 30.75
N ASN A 226 11.67 -1.22 30.46
CA ASN A 226 11.31 -0.05 31.29
C ASN A 226 12.16 1.22 31.06
N ASP A 227 11.91 1.91 29.94
CA ASP A 227 11.51 3.33 29.91
C ASP A 227 11.36 3.83 28.46
N PRO A 228 10.58 4.90 28.18
CA PRO A 228 10.53 5.51 26.86
C PRO A 228 11.91 6.11 26.55
N LEU A 229 12.63 5.50 25.61
CA LEU A 229 13.96 5.96 25.22
C LEU A 229 13.87 7.32 24.51
N GLU A 230 14.21 8.38 25.25
CA GLU A 230 14.86 9.55 24.67
C GLU A 230 16.14 9.10 23.95
N ILE A 231 16.29 9.51 22.69
CA ILE A 231 17.49 9.23 21.90
C ILE A 231 18.63 10.07 22.49
N PRO A 232 19.71 9.47 23.05
CA PRO A 232 20.86 10.26 23.44
C PRO A 232 21.60 10.66 22.17
N ALA A 233 21.87 11.97 22.01
CA ALA A 233 22.81 12.45 21.02
C ALA A 233 24.20 11.94 21.38
N GLU A 234 24.77 11.02 20.59
CA GLU A 234 26.18 10.68 20.72
C GLU A 234 27.08 11.81 20.17
N PRO A 235 28.24 12.07 20.78
CA PRO A 235 29.14 13.13 20.36
C PRO A 235 29.90 12.74 19.10
N ALA A 236 30.07 13.70 18.20
CA ALA A 236 30.80 13.54 16.94
C ALA A 236 32.22 12.99 17.17
N GLU A 237 32.55 11.86 16.54
CA GLU A 237 33.92 11.37 16.43
C GLU A 237 34.79 12.35 15.63
N GLN A 238 35.91 12.76 16.23
CA GLN A 238 36.93 13.59 15.62
C GLN A 238 37.72 12.79 14.57
N ILE A 239 37.67 13.23 13.32
CA ILE A 239 38.51 12.73 12.24
C ILE A 239 39.97 13.17 12.50
N HIS A 240 40.86 12.20 12.71
CA HIS A 240 42.31 12.44 12.74
C HIS A 240 42.78 12.96 11.38
N GLN A 241 43.24 14.22 11.34
CA GLN A 241 43.94 14.81 10.21
C GLN A 241 45.41 14.37 10.22
N ASN A 242 45.88 13.80 9.11
CA ASN A 242 47.29 13.50 8.86
C ASN A 242 48.00 14.77 8.32
N PRO A 243 49.00 15.36 8.99
CA PRO A 243 49.42 16.73 8.71
C PRO A 243 50.53 16.87 7.66
N ASN A 244 50.72 15.92 6.74
CA ASN A 244 51.81 16.01 5.74
C ASN A 244 51.39 15.62 4.32
N LEU A 245 50.66 16.49 3.62
CA LEU A 245 50.59 16.51 2.16
C LEU A 245 50.46 17.95 1.61
N ASN A 246 51.30 18.30 0.63
CA ASN A 246 51.45 19.64 0.06
C ASN A 246 50.21 20.13 -0.76
N PRO A 247 49.91 21.44 -0.79
CA PRO A 247 48.68 22.01 -1.34
C PRO A 247 48.62 22.13 -2.89
N LEU A 248 49.45 21.41 -3.64
CA LEU A 248 49.49 21.45 -5.11
C LEU A 248 49.02 20.15 -5.80
N GLN A 249 48.73 19.08 -5.05
CA GLN A 249 48.19 17.83 -5.61
C GLN A 249 46.66 17.73 -5.58
N ARG A 250 45.98 18.74 -5.02
CA ARG A 250 44.53 18.69 -4.75
C ARG A 250 43.64 19.07 -5.94
N ASN A 251 44.23 19.52 -7.05
CA ASN A 251 43.49 20.00 -8.23
C ASN A 251 43.74 19.19 -9.53
N LEU A 252 44.39 18.03 -9.47
CA LEU A 252 44.71 17.24 -10.67
C LEU A 252 43.79 16.03 -10.90
N GLU A 253 43.10 15.53 -9.86
CA GLU A 253 42.15 14.41 -10.02
C GLU A 253 40.72 14.84 -10.43
N PHE A 254 40.41 16.14 -10.37
CA PHE A 254 39.09 16.68 -10.76
C PHE A 254 38.99 17.15 -12.22
N LEU A 255 40.08 17.08 -13.00
CA LEU A 255 40.10 17.50 -14.40
C LEU A 255 40.05 16.34 -15.41
N ALA A 256 40.19 15.08 -14.96
CA ALA A 256 40.20 13.92 -15.85
C ALA A 256 38.80 13.31 -16.10
N THR A 257 37.80 13.63 -15.25
CA THR A 257 36.45 13.05 -15.36
C THR A 257 35.50 13.85 -16.25
N THR A 258 35.82 15.11 -16.57
CA THR A 258 34.97 15.96 -17.43
C THR A 258 35.18 15.73 -18.93
N VAL A 259 36.31 15.17 -19.36
CA VAL A 259 36.60 14.90 -20.79
C VAL A 259 35.96 13.59 -21.28
N VAL A 260 35.78 12.59 -20.40
CA VAL A 260 35.13 11.31 -20.75
C VAL A 260 33.61 11.46 -20.87
N PHE A 261 33.01 12.42 -20.15
CA PHE A 261 31.57 12.64 -20.16
C PHE A 261 31.06 13.42 -21.40
N LEU A 262 31.91 14.23 -22.04
CA LEU A 262 31.55 14.93 -23.28
C LEU A 262 31.61 14.02 -24.53
N LEU A 263 32.39 12.92 -24.48
CA LEU A 263 32.53 11.96 -25.57
C LEU A 263 31.36 10.96 -25.67
N LEU A 264 30.55 10.80 -24.63
CA LEU A 264 29.43 9.84 -24.62
C LEU A 264 28.07 10.45 -24.99
N VAL A 265 27.95 11.77 -25.07
CA VAL A 265 26.70 12.46 -25.46
C VAL A 265 26.60 12.70 -26.96
N THR A 266 27.71 12.67 -27.70
CA THR A 266 27.74 12.86 -29.17
C THR A 266 27.54 11.57 -29.97
N LEU A 267 27.58 10.39 -29.34
CA LEU A 267 27.47 9.07 -29.99
C LEU A 267 26.09 8.40 -29.85
N GLY A 268 25.08 9.06 -29.25
CA GLY A 268 23.81 8.43 -28.87
C GLY A 268 22.54 8.82 -29.64
N ILE A 269 22.60 9.72 -30.63
CA ILE A 269 21.40 10.14 -31.39
C ILE A 269 21.59 9.85 -32.88
N ARG A 270 21.27 8.61 -33.29
CA ARG A 270 20.84 8.28 -34.66
C ARG A 270 19.94 7.04 -34.65
N ASN A 271 18.62 7.25 -34.70
CA ASN A 271 17.70 6.52 -35.58
C ASN A 271 16.25 6.88 -35.23
N ILE A 272 15.57 7.56 -36.14
CA ILE A 272 14.39 7.05 -36.86
C ILE A 272 13.97 8.13 -37.88
N ILE A 273 13.96 7.73 -39.15
CA ILE A 273 13.57 8.52 -40.31
C ILE A 273 12.07 8.32 -40.59
N SER A 274 11.48 9.44 -40.97
CA SER A 274 10.23 9.73 -41.68
C SER A 274 9.61 8.64 -42.57
N SER A 275 8.29 8.61 -42.63
CA SER A 275 7.54 8.30 -43.86
C SER A 275 6.35 9.25 -44.01
N THR A 276 6.45 10.13 -44.99
CA THR A 276 5.39 10.99 -45.53
C THR A 276 4.64 10.26 -46.65
N ALA A 277 3.32 10.42 -46.73
CA ALA A 277 2.55 10.24 -47.97
C ALA A 277 1.34 11.20 -48.02
N THR A 278 1.51 12.23 -48.84
CA THR A 278 0.60 13.02 -49.70
C THR A 278 -0.93 12.93 -49.63
N ASP A 279 -1.51 14.12 -49.46
CA ASP A 279 -2.71 14.80 -50.01
C ASP A 279 -3.68 14.10 -51.01
N SER A 280 -4.98 14.35 -50.79
CA SER A 280 -5.86 15.09 -51.74
C SER A 280 -7.21 15.49 -51.09
N ASP A 281 -7.51 16.80 -51.20
CA ASP A 281 -8.71 17.59 -50.86
C ASP A 281 -9.91 17.32 -51.84
N PRO A 282 -11.08 18.03 -51.83
CA PRO A 282 -11.87 18.71 -50.77
C PRO A 282 -13.43 18.49 -50.81
N SER A 283 -14.11 18.73 -49.67
CA SER A 283 -15.42 19.45 -49.44
C SER A 283 -16.74 19.11 -50.24
N PRO A 284 -17.93 19.67 -49.90
CA PRO A 284 -18.53 20.17 -48.63
C PRO A 284 -20.00 19.69 -48.40
N LEU A 285 -20.63 19.98 -47.23
CA LEU A 285 -21.88 20.79 -47.11
C LEU A 285 -22.54 20.75 -45.71
N SER A 286 -23.08 21.93 -45.34
CA SER A 286 -24.34 22.17 -44.58
C SER A 286 -24.36 21.85 -43.07
N SER A 287 -24.35 22.88 -42.21
CA SER A 287 -25.53 23.54 -41.59
C SER A 287 -26.22 22.66 -40.53
N VAL A 288 -26.37 23.08 -39.28
CA VAL A 288 -27.50 23.92 -38.82
C VAL A 288 -27.17 24.57 -37.46
N LEU A 289 -27.54 25.85 -37.37
CA LEU A 289 -27.61 26.70 -36.19
C LEU A 289 -29.00 26.52 -35.52
N SER A 290 -29.07 26.32 -34.21
CA SER A 290 -30.18 26.73 -33.34
C SER A 290 -29.86 26.29 -31.91
N LYS A 291 -30.33 26.89 -30.82
CA LYS A 291 -30.83 28.22 -30.48
C LYS A 291 -30.82 28.17 -28.95
N VAL A 292 -30.14 29.10 -28.31
CA VAL A 292 -30.11 29.25 -26.86
C VAL A 292 -31.45 29.84 -26.41
N GLU A 293 -32.08 29.23 -25.41
CA GLU A 293 -33.16 29.87 -24.65
C GLU A 293 -33.05 29.48 -23.17
N SER A 294 -32.70 30.48 -22.37
CA SER A 294 -32.55 30.44 -20.91
C SER A 294 -33.90 30.70 -20.24
N LYS A 295 -34.32 29.83 -19.31
CA LYS A 295 -35.51 30.04 -18.49
C LYS A 295 -35.14 30.31 -17.03
N ILE A 296 -35.51 31.50 -16.57
CA ILE A 296 -35.37 32.02 -15.21
C ILE A 296 -36.40 31.33 -14.30
N TYR A 297 -35.99 30.91 -13.10
CA TYR A 297 -36.88 30.43 -12.04
C TYR A 297 -36.82 31.35 -10.82
N HIS A 298 -38.00 31.79 -10.35
CA HIS A 298 -38.21 32.43 -9.05
C HIS A 298 -38.67 31.37 -8.03
N PRO A 299 -38.32 31.48 -6.73
CA PRO A 299 -38.78 30.56 -5.69
C PRO A 299 -40.06 31.07 -4.99
N LEU A 300 -40.93 30.16 -4.56
CA LEU A 300 -42.06 30.38 -3.64
C LEU A 300 -42.00 29.33 -2.49
N PRO A 301 -42.72 29.50 -1.36
CA PRO A 301 -42.13 29.46 -0.03
C PRO A 301 -42.43 28.17 0.73
N THR A 302 -41.59 27.91 1.72
CA THR A 302 -41.67 26.81 2.68
C THR A 302 -42.92 26.88 3.58
N PRO A 303 -43.60 25.75 3.85
CA PRO A 303 -44.42 25.58 5.04
C PRO A 303 -43.63 24.87 6.15
N ALA A 304 -43.70 25.44 7.36
CA ALA A 304 -43.16 24.89 8.59
C ALA A 304 -43.94 23.64 9.04
N VAL A 305 -43.23 22.58 9.45
CA VAL A 305 -43.81 21.45 10.20
C VAL A 305 -42.92 21.09 11.38
N LEU A 306 -43.60 20.87 12.50
CA LEU A 306 -43.20 20.62 13.88
C LEU A 306 -41.96 19.73 14.10
N ALA A 307 -41.11 20.18 15.01
CA ALA A 307 -39.97 19.44 15.54
C ALA A 307 -40.45 18.31 16.50
N ILE A 308 -40.12 17.07 16.15
CA ILE A 308 -40.08 15.94 17.09
C ILE A 308 -38.60 15.73 17.43
N THR A 309 -38.28 15.93 18.70
CA THR A 309 -36.94 15.72 19.25
C THR A 309 -36.65 14.22 19.34
N THR A 310 -35.89 13.68 18.38
CA THR A 310 -35.19 12.40 18.54
C THR A 310 -33.74 12.67 18.96
N ALA A 311 -33.35 12.05 20.06
CA ALA A 311 -32.00 12.10 20.58
C ALA A 311 -30.98 11.72 19.48
N THR A 312 -30.04 12.63 19.22
CA THR A 312 -28.96 12.44 18.25
C THR A 312 -27.94 11.49 18.87
N GLU A 313 -28.03 10.21 18.55
CA GLU A 313 -26.91 9.28 18.64
C GLU A 313 -25.87 9.75 17.62
N GLU A 314 -24.69 10.18 18.09
CA GLU A 314 -23.60 10.64 17.23
C GLU A 314 -23.29 9.56 16.18
N ALA A 315 -23.57 9.86 14.91
CA ALA A 315 -23.47 8.92 13.81
C ALA A 315 -22.00 8.57 13.56
N LYS A 316 -21.57 7.39 14.03
CA LYS A 316 -20.32 6.76 13.58
C LYS A 316 -20.36 6.60 12.06
N PRO A 317 -19.28 6.90 11.33
CA PRO A 317 -19.25 6.77 9.88
C PRO A 317 -19.55 5.32 9.48
N LYS A 318 -20.58 5.14 8.65
CA LYS A 318 -21.01 3.84 8.13
C LYS A 318 -20.53 3.67 6.71
N ILE A 319 -19.91 2.53 6.42
CA ILE A 319 -19.54 2.13 5.07
C ILE A 319 -20.77 1.54 4.40
N ILE A 320 -21.11 2.00 3.21
CA ILE A 320 -22.27 1.60 2.41
C ILE A 320 -21.77 0.88 1.16
N LEU A 321 -22.12 -0.38 1.01
CA LEU A 321 -21.83 -1.19 -0.17
C LEU A 321 -22.91 -0.99 -1.23
N THR A 322 -22.52 -0.79 -2.48
CA THR A 322 -23.45 -0.75 -3.63
C THR A 322 -23.35 -2.04 -4.44
N ILE A 323 -24.51 -2.65 -4.69
CA ILE A 323 -24.64 -3.86 -5.48
C ILE A 323 -24.60 -3.52 -6.97
N LYS A 324 -23.77 -4.24 -7.75
CA LYS A 324 -23.72 -4.16 -9.20
C LYS A 324 -23.92 -5.55 -9.82
N ILE A 325 -24.87 -5.65 -10.72
CA ILE A 325 -25.21 -6.90 -11.41
C ILE A 325 -25.28 -6.63 -12.92
N ASP A 326 -24.47 -7.35 -13.70
CA ASP A 326 -24.48 -7.24 -15.16
C ASP A 326 -25.44 -8.29 -15.74
N GLY A 327 -26.68 -7.88 -16.05
CA GLY A 327 -27.63 -8.69 -16.83
C GLY A 327 -28.38 -9.81 -16.09
N ALA A 328 -28.16 -10.00 -14.78
CA ALA A 328 -28.93 -10.94 -13.96
C ALA A 328 -30.05 -10.24 -13.15
N ALA A 329 -31.12 -10.98 -12.85
CA ALA A 329 -32.31 -10.44 -12.18
C ALA A 329 -32.10 -10.02 -10.71
N GLY A 330 -31.02 -10.48 -10.07
CA GLY A 330 -30.71 -10.17 -8.66
C GLY A 330 -29.69 -11.14 -8.05
N VAL A 331 -29.05 -10.76 -6.94
CA VAL A 331 -28.11 -11.57 -6.16
C VAL A 331 -28.74 -12.02 -4.85
N ASN A 332 -28.55 -13.29 -4.46
CA ASN A 332 -29.11 -13.80 -3.21
C ASN A 332 -28.31 -13.28 -2.00
N ILE A 333 -29.02 -12.83 -0.97
CA ILE A 333 -28.48 -12.57 0.37
C ILE A 333 -28.67 -13.85 1.20
N ARG A 334 -27.60 -14.34 1.83
CA ARG A 334 -27.58 -15.67 2.48
C ARG A 334 -27.28 -15.60 3.96
N GLN A 335 -27.74 -16.59 4.72
CA GLN A 335 -27.54 -16.65 6.16
C GLN A 335 -26.09 -16.92 6.57
N LYS A 336 -25.32 -17.55 5.67
CA LYS A 336 -23.89 -17.89 5.84
C LYS A 336 -23.17 -17.60 4.52
N PRO A 337 -21.84 -17.38 4.53
CA PRO A 337 -21.02 -17.08 3.34
C PRO A 337 -20.74 -18.34 2.52
N ALA A 338 -21.81 -18.97 2.03
CA ALA A 338 -21.74 -20.18 1.22
C ALA A 338 -22.91 -20.22 0.23
N THR A 339 -22.67 -20.73 -0.98
CA THR A 339 -23.66 -20.76 -2.08
C THR A 339 -24.81 -21.74 -1.86
N ASP A 340 -24.67 -22.68 -0.92
CA ASP A 340 -25.67 -23.64 -0.49
C ASP A 340 -26.46 -23.18 0.76
N SER A 341 -26.02 -22.11 1.42
CA SER A 341 -26.69 -21.56 2.60
C SER A 341 -28.08 -21.00 2.29
N ALA A 342 -28.96 -21.04 3.29
CA ALA A 342 -30.33 -20.56 3.22
C ALA A 342 -30.39 -19.12 2.70
N LYS A 343 -31.26 -18.90 1.71
CA LYS A 343 -31.55 -17.57 1.16
C LYS A 343 -32.42 -16.82 2.15
N ILE A 344 -31.96 -15.64 2.56
CA ILE A 344 -32.62 -14.79 3.55
C ILE A 344 -33.11 -13.46 2.98
N GLY A 345 -32.75 -13.19 1.73
CA GLY A 345 -33.17 -12.03 0.94
C GLY A 345 -32.58 -12.07 -0.47
N GLN A 346 -32.88 -11.05 -1.26
CA GLN A 346 -32.32 -10.83 -2.59
C GLN A 346 -32.04 -9.33 -2.76
N ALA A 347 -30.93 -8.99 -3.40
CA ALA A 347 -30.56 -7.63 -3.75
C ALA A 347 -30.50 -7.46 -5.28
N HIS A 348 -30.77 -6.26 -5.76
CA HIS A 348 -30.83 -5.89 -7.15
C HIS A 348 -29.72 -4.89 -7.50
N ASP A 349 -29.50 -4.66 -8.80
CA ASP A 349 -28.53 -3.66 -9.26
C ASP A 349 -28.87 -2.27 -8.68
N GLY A 350 -27.89 -1.63 -8.07
CA GLY A 350 -28.03 -0.33 -7.41
C GLY A 350 -28.48 -0.38 -5.94
N ASP A 351 -28.87 -1.54 -5.41
CA ASP A 351 -29.21 -1.66 -3.98
C ASP A 351 -27.99 -1.32 -3.11
N THR A 352 -28.25 -0.72 -1.94
CA THR A 352 -27.20 -0.30 -1.01
C THR A 352 -27.39 -0.92 0.37
N PHE A 353 -26.28 -1.30 1.01
CA PHE A 353 -26.32 -1.88 2.36
C PHE A 353 -25.19 -1.37 3.25
N GLU A 354 -25.45 -1.24 4.55
CA GLU A 354 -24.40 -0.96 5.53
C GLU A 354 -23.49 -2.18 5.67
N PHE A 355 -22.18 -1.97 5.48
CA PHE A 355 -21.14 -2.97 5.65
C PHE A 355 -20.98 -3.34 7.13
N VAL A 356 -20.94 -4.64 7.42
CA VAL A 356 -20.69 -5.18 8.76
C VAL A 356 -19.30 -5.82 8.81
N SER A 357 -19.03 -6.76 7.92
CA SER A 357 -17.78 -7.52 7.90
C SER A 357 -17.50 -8.11 6.51
N MET A 358 -16.33 -8.72 6.33
CA MET A 358 -15.94 -9.38 5.09
C MET A 358 -15.32 -10.73 5.42
N GLU A 359 -15.78 -11.76 4.73
CA GLU A 359 -15.24 -13.11 4.70
C GLU A 359 -14.69 -13.40 3.29
N PRO A 360 -13.87 -14.44 3.08
CA PRO A 360 -13.34 -14.76 1.76
C PRO A 360 -14.48 -14.87 0.73
N ASP A 361 -14.48 -13.97 -0.26
CA ASP A 361 -15.47 -13.87 -1.34
C ASP A 361 -16.91 -13.50 -0.93
N TRP A 362 -17.13 -13.03 0.32
CA TRP A 362 -18.44 -12.61 0.83
C TRP A 362 -18.35 -11.33 1.68
N TYR A 363 -19.35 -10.46 1.52
CA TYR A 363 -19.58 -9.31 2.39
C TYR A 363 -20.76 -9.58 3.31
N GLU A 364 -20.57 -9.37 4.60
CA GLU A 364 -21.68 -9.29 5.55
C GLU A 364 -22.26 -7.88 5.51
N VAL A 365 -23.56 -7.81 5.26
CA VAL A 365 -24.33 -6.59 5.14
C VAL A 365 -25.44 -6.53 6.18
N ARG A 366 -25.71 -5.33 6.69
CA ARG A 366 -26.80 -5.09 7.64
C ARG A 366 -28.10 -4.88 6.88
N MET A 367 -29.10 -5.69 7.19
CA MET A 367 -30.49 -5.54 6.76
C MET A 367 -31.34 -4.93 7.88
N ALA A 368 -32.61 -4.65 7.61
CA ALA A 368 -33.53 -4.03 8.58
C ALA A 368 -33.67 -4.78 9.91
N THR A 369 -33.58 -6.12 9.91
CA THR A 369 -33.81 -6.96 11.10
C THR A 369 -32.69 -7.93 11.43
N ARG A 370 -31.71 -8.13 10.54
CA ARG A 370 -30.59 -9.08 10.70
C ARG A 370 -29.44 -8.74 9.75
N SER A 371 -28.29 -9.37 9.94
CA SER A 371 -27.21 -9.37 8.94
C SER A 371 -27.39 -10.51 7.93
N GLY A 372 -26.77 -10.36 6.76
CA GLY A 372 -26.70 -11.39 5.73
C GLY A 372 -25.46 -11.29 4.85
N PHE A 373 -25.16 -12.34 4.11
CA PHE A 373 -23.96 -12.44 3.28
C PHE A 373 -24.29 -12.31 1.80
N ILE A 374 -23.57 -11.42 1.11
CA ILE A 374 -23.64 -11.21 -0.34
C ILE A 374 -22.29 -11.53 -0.94
N SER A 375 -22.26 -12.21 -2.09
CA SER A 375 -21.00 -12.55 -2.76
C SER A 375 -20.26 -11.30 -3.22
N ALA A 376 -18.96 -11.26 -2.96
CA ALA A 376 -18.06 -10.15 -3.27
C ALA A 376 -18.01 -9.80 -4.77
N THR A 377 -18.31 -10.77 -5.64
CA THR A 377 -18.36 -10.57 -7.09
C THR A 377 -19.38 -9.51 -7.54
N TYR A 378 -20.40 -9.23 -6.72
CA TYR A 378 -21.48 -8.31 -7.06
C TYR A 378 -21.39 -6.95 -6.34
N ILE A 379 -20.26 -6.63 -5.70
CA ILE A 379 -20.09 -5.37 -4.96
C ILE A 379 -19.01 -4.53 -5.64
N ARG A 380 -19.36 -3.29 -6.04
CA ARG A 380 -18.42 -2.40 -6.74
C ARG A 380 -17.77 -1.33 -5.86
N GLU A 381 -18.47 -0.81 -4.85
CA GLU A 381 -17.97 0.32 -4.04
C GLU A 381 -18.48 0.30 -2.60
N GLY A 382 -17.61 0.67 -1.65
CA GLY A 382 -17.94 0.97 -0.25
C GLY A 382 -17.81 2.48 0.00
N GLY A 383 -18.91 3.24 -0.04
CA GLY A 383 -18.92 4.68 0.24
C GLY A 383 -19.14 4.98 1.72
N ILE A 384 -18.54 6.03 2.28
CA ILE A 384 -18.84 6.49 3.64
C ILE A 384 -19.97 7.53 3.56
N ASN A 385 -21.12 7.29 4.19
CA ASN A 385 -22.11 8.37 4.37
C ASN A 385 -21.60 9.35 5.44
N LYS A 386 -21.62 10.65 5.10
CA LYS A 386 -21.29 11.76 6.02
C LYS A 386 -22.41 12.00 7.02
#